data_AF-A0AAE3HC25-F1
#
_entry.id   AF-A0AAE3HC25-F1
#
_cell.length_a   1.000
_cell.length_b   1.000
_cell.length_c   1.000
_cell.angle_alpha   90.00
_cell.angle_beta   90.00
_cell.angle_gamma   90.00
#
_symmetry.space_group_name_H-M   'P 1'
#
loop_
_entity.id
_entity.type
_entity.pdbx_description
1 polymer ?
#
loop_
_entity_poly.entity_id
_entity_poly.type
_entity_poly.pdbx_seq_one_letter_code
_entity_poly.pdbx_strand_id
1 'polypeptide(L)' 'MRSVHTSIRRLGNKKIAGANKESYPPEECFDQEFIKEVERSIQDVKGGKGTKYDSLEDLFASYEK' A
#
# COMPACT_ATOMS: atom_id res chain seq x y z
N MET A 1 -30.34 -4.42 50.18
CA MET A 1 -29.73 -3.83 48.97
C MET A 1 -28.52 -4.68 48.60
N ARG A 2 -28.60 -5.50 47.54
CA ARG A 2 -27.51 -6.39 47.12
C ARG A 2 -26.80 -5.76 45.92
N SER A 3 -25.53 -5.43 46.12
CA SER A 3 -24.62 -4.84 45.13
C SER A 3 -24.49 -5.75 43.92
N VAL A 4 -24.78 -5.22 42.72
CA VAL A 4 -24.59 -5.91 41.44
C VAL A 4 -23.15 -5.65 41.02
N HIS A 5 -22.28 -6.63 41.28
CA HIS A 5 -20.88 -6.58 40.87
C HIS A 5 -20.81 -6.77 39.34
N THR A 6 -20.76 -5.67 38.58
CA THR A 6 -20.56 -5.71 37.12
C THR A 6 -19.11 -6.10 36.82
N SER A 7 -18.86 -7.40 36.73
CA SER A 7 -17.62 -7.93 36.17
C SER A 7 -17.61 -7.65 34.66
N ILE A 8 -17.03 -6.51 34.27
CA ILE A 8 -16.67 -6.24 32.87
C ILE A 8 -15.54 -7.22 32.54
N ARG A 9 -15.89 -8.37 31.95
CA ARG A 9 -14.91 -9.29 31.36
C ARG A 9 -14.13 -8.51 30.31
N ARG A 10 -12.86 -8.26 30.61
CA ARG A 10 -11.89 -7.75 29.63
C ARG A 10 -11.89 -8.73 28.45
N LEU A 11 -12.41 -8.29 27.31
CA LEU A 11 -12.37 -9.02 26.06
C LEU A 11 -10.88 -9.16 25.70
N GLY A 12 -10.31 -10.33 25.96
CA GLY A 12 -8.93 -10.63 25.62
C GLY A 12 -8.73 -10.44 24.12
N ASN A 13 -7.69 -9.71 23.74
CA ASN A 13 -7.23 -9.56 22.36
C ASN A 13 -6.97 -10.95 21.76
N LYS A 14 -7.99 -11.53 21.15
CA LYS A 14 -7.88 -12.74 20.34
C LYS A 14 -7.17 -12.31 19.06
N LYS A 15 -5.85 -12.51 18.98
CA LYS A 15 -5.11 -12.33 17.73
C LYS A 15 -5.77 -13.20 16.68
N ILE A 16 -6.31 -12.57 15.63
CA ILE A 16 -6.94 -13.25 14.50
C ILE A 16 -5.82 -14.01 13.80
N ALA A 17 -5.72 -15.31 14.08
CA ALA A 17 -4.91 -16.23 13.28
C ALA A 17 -5.61 -16.35 11.92
N GLY A 18 -5.07 -15.69 10.89
CA GLY A 18 -5.65 -15.73 9.54
C GLY A 18 -5.50 -14.46 8.71
N ALA A 19 -4.98 -13.37 9.27
CA ALA A 19 -4.47 -12.29 8.41
C ALA A 19 -3.15 -12.79 7.82
N ASN A 20 -3.18 -13.29 6.57
CA ASN A 20 -1.98 -13.42 5.75
C ASN A 20 -1.34 -12.03 5.75
N LYS A 21 -0.27 -11.86 6.52
CA LYS A 21 0.50 -10.63 6.45
C LYS A 21 1.04 -10.60 5.05
N GLU A 22 0.64 -9.61 4.26
CA GLU A 22 1.32 -9.32 3.01
C GLU A 22 2.80 -9.13 3.35
N SER A 23 3.59 -10.13 2.99
CA SER A 23 5.03 -10.10 3.18
C SER A 23 5.59 -9.57 1.87
N TYR A 24 5.77 -8.25 1.81
CA TYR A 24 6.55 -7.66 0.73
C TYR A 24 8.00 -8.14 0.86
N PRO A 25 8.68 -8.39 -0.27
CA PRO A 25 10.10 -8.70 -0.23
C PRO A 25 10.89 -7.53 0.39
N PRO A 26 12.03 -7.81 1.05
CA PRO A 26 12.92 -6.76 1.54
C PRO A 26 13.30 -5.78 0.43
N GLU A 27 13.51 -4.51 0.77
CA GLU A 27 13.86 -3.48 -0.21
C GLU A 27 15.18 -3.79 -0.95
N GLU A 28 16.06 -4.54 -0.30
CA GLU A 28 17.32 -5.07 -0.84
C GLU A 28 17.12 -6.00 -2.05
N CYS A 29 15.92 -6.55 -2.23
CA CYS A 29 15.57 -7.36 -3.40
C CYS A 29 15.24 -6.55 -4.65
N PHE A 30 15.03 -5.24 -4.53
CA PHE A 30 14.76 -4.40 -5.68
C PHE A 30 16.05 -3.99 -6.39
N ASP A 31 15.97 -3.91 -7.71
CA ASP A 31 17.05 -3.40 -8.53
C ASP A 31 17.26 -1.91 -8.25
N GLN A 32 18.50 -1.52 -7.95
CA GLN A 32 18.87 -0.13 -7.69
C GLN A 32 18.70 0.74 -8.94
N GLU A 33 18.86 0.18 -10.14
CA GLU A 33 18.61 0.92 -11.38
C GLU A 33 17.14 1.25 -11.54
N PHE A 34 16.27 0.27 -11.25
CA PHE A 34 14.82 0.45 -11.23
C PHE A 34 14.38 1.51 -10.21
N ILE A 35 14.92 1.49 -8.98
CA ILE A 35 14.60 2.50 -7.97
C ILE A 35 14.94 3.92 -8.48
N LYS A 36 16.13 4.10 -9.05
CA LYS A 36 16.55 5.41 -9.60
C LYS A 36 15.67 5.87 -10.76
N GLU A 37 15.25 4.95 -11.62
CA GLU A 37 14.34 5.24 -12.72
C GLU A 37 12.99 5.76 -12.21
N VAL A 38 12.41 5.08 -11.21
CA VAL A 38 11.15 5.46 -10.58
C VAL A 38 11.27 6.83 -9.90
N GLU A 39 12.34 7.06 -9.14
CA GLU A 39 12.58 8.36 -8.49
C GLU A 39 12.68 9.51 -9.50
N ARG A 40 13.39 9.29 -10.62
CA ARG A 40 13.50 10.27 -11.71
C ARG A 40 12.14 10.54 -12.35
N SER A 41 11.37 9.50 -12.65
CA SER A 41 10.02 9.62 -13.22
C SER A 41 9.09 10.43 -12.29
N ILE A 42 9.14 10.19 -10.98
CA ILE A 42 8.37 10.96 -10.00
C ILE A 42 8.76 12.44 -10.02
N GLN A 43 10.05 12.75 -10.12
CA GLN A 43 10.50 14.14 -10.22
C GLN A 43 10.05 14.81 -11.52
N ASP A 44 10.10 14.11 -12.65
CA ASP A 44 9.64 14.62 -13.94
C ASP A 44 8.13 14.90 -13.95
N VAL A 45 7.33 14.00 -13.36
CA VAL A 45 5.89 14.22 -13.18
C VAL A 45 5.63 15.44 -12.30
N LYS A 46 6.34 15.58 -11.16
CA LYS A 46 6.23 16.76 -10.29
C LYS A 46 6.67 18.04 -10.99
N GLY A 47 7.65 17.96 -11.89
CA GLY A 47 8.13 19.05 -12.74
C GLY A 47 7.20 19.39 -13.91
N GLY A 48 6.04 18.72 -14.03
CA GLY A 48 5.08 18.98 -15.10
C GLY A 48 5.46 18.37 -16.46
N LYS A 49 6.48 17.51 -16.49
CA LYS A 49 6.93 16.79 -17.70
C LYS A 49 6.27 15.41 -17.86
N GLY A 50 5.36 15.05 -16.95
CA GLY A 50 4.63 13.78 -17.01
C GLY A 50 3.51 13.81 -18.05
N THR A 51 3.23 12.64 -18.62
CA THR A 51 2.03 12.43 -19.46
C THR A 51 0.80 12.40 -18.57
N LYS A 52 -0.21 13.21 -18.91
CA LYS A 52 -1.53 13.10 -18.30
C LYS A 52 -2.40 12.22 -19.18
N TYR A 53 -3.11 11.31 -18.54
CA TYR A 53 -4.11 10.47 -19.17
C TYR A 53 -5.45 10.84 -18.56
N ASP A 54 -6.48 10.95 -19.39
CA ASP A 54 -7.82 11.32 -18.94
C ASP A 54 -8.57 10.12 -18.32
N SER A 55 -8.18 8.88 -18.67
CA SER A 55 -8.71 7.65 -18.09
C SER A 55 -7.66 6.54 -18.01
N LEU A 56 -8.00 5.46 -17.29
CA LEU A 56 -7.14 4.27 -17.23
C LEU A 56 -7.08 3.54 -18.58
N GLU A 57 -8.17 3.56 -19.36
CA GLU A 57 -8.21 3.00 -20.71
C GLU A 57 -7.22 3.70 -21.65
N ASP A 58 -7.08 5.02 -21.53
CA ASP A 58 -6.12 5.82 -22.30
C ASP A 58 -4.66 5.47 -21.94
N LEU A 59 -4.40 5.23 -20.65
CA LEU A 59 -3.11 4.71 -20.19
C LEU A 59 -2.81 3.33 -20.79
N PHE A 60 -3.75 2.38 -20.70
CA PHE A 60 -3.53 1.02 -21.23
C PHE A 60 -3.39 1.02 -22.75
N ALA A 61 -4.18 1.83 -23.47
CA ALA A 61 -4.05 2.00 -24.92
C ALA A 61 -2.67 2.54 -25.33
N SER A 62 -1.99 3.29 -24.47
CA SER A 62 -0.63 3.77 -24.76
C SER A 62 0.45 2.69 -24.71
N TYR A 63 0.21 1.56 -24.02
CA TYR A 63 1.12 0.42 -23.94
C TYR A 63 0.92 -0.60 -25.08
N GLU A 64 -0.23 -0.58 -25.76
CA GLU A 64 -0.55 -1.49 -26.87
C GLU A 64 0.00 -1.03 -28.22
N LYS A 65 0.70 0.12 -28.27
CA LYS A 65 1.38 0.67 -29.46
C LYS A 65 2.86 0.34 -29.47
#